data_AF-A0A1G0WUQ3-F1
#
_entry.id   AF-A0A1G0WUQ3-F1
#
_cell.length_a   1.000
_cell.length_b   1.000
_cell.length_c   1.000
_cell.angle_alpha   90.00
_cell.angle_beta   90.00
_cell.angle_gamma   90.00
#
_symmetry.space_group_name_H-M   'P 1'
#
loop_
_entity.id
_entity.type
_entity.pdbx_description
1 polymer ?
#
loop_
_entity_poly.entity_id
_entity_poly.type
_entity_poly.pdbx_seq_one_letter_code
_entity_poly.pdbx_strand_id
1 'polypeptide(L)' 'METVVQNDMYLMIKRAVSEAIKEERMNLYFSLLPEVDDEEMKDIISQQGGPQKNNEYEDLNSLIDAEN' A
#
# COMPACT_ATOMS: atom_id res chain seq x y z
N MET A 1 -32.08 16.99 3.36
CA MET A 1 -31.71 15.88 4.28
C MET A 1 -31.39 14.62 3.48
N GLU A 2 -32.20 14.24 2.48
CA GLU A 2 -31.93 13.11 1.57
C GLU A 2 -30.60 13.18 0.79
N THR A 3 -30.21 14.37 0.33
CA THR A 3 -28.97 14.56 -0.45
C THR A 3 -27.68 14.32 0.33
N VAL A 4 -27.69 14.53 1.65
CA VAL A 4 -26.53 14.27 2.52
C VAL A 4 -26.33 12.77 2.68
N VAL A 5 -27.40 12.03 2.95
CA VAL A 5 -27.37 10.57 3.11
C VAL A 5 -26.94 9.85 1.82
N GLN A 6 -27.36 10.36 0.66
CA GLN A 6 -26.92 9.83 -0.64
C GLN A 6 -25.43 10.06 -0.90
N ASN A 7 -24.89 11.21 -0.49
CA ASN A 7 -23.46 11.50 -0.59
C ASN A 7 -22.63 10.60 0.33
N ASP A 8 -23.07 10.37 1.56
CA ASP A 8 -22.37 9.50 2.50
C ASP A 8 -22.30 8.06 2.00
N MET A 9 -23.42 7.54 1.49
CA MET A 9 -23.47 6.20 0.89
C MET A 9 -22.55 6.08 -0.34
N TYR A 10 -22.51 7.11 -1.18
CA TYR A 10 -21.61 7.16 -2.33
C TYR A 10 -20.13 7.14 -1.93
N LEU A 11 -19.76 7.89 -0.87
CA LEU A 11 -18.40 7.89 -0.34
C LEU A 11 -18.03 6.53 0.27
N MET A 12 -18.94 5.88 0.98
CA MET A 12 -18.72 4.53 1.52
C MET A 12 -18.45 3.52 0.40
N ILE A 13 -19.24 3.55 -0.68
CA ILE A 13 -19.03 2.66 -1.83
C ILE A 13 -17.67 2.93 -2.47
N LYS A 14 -17.30 4.20 -2.66
CA LYS A 14 -15.98 4.55 -3.21
C LYS A 14 -14.82 4.04 -2.36
N ARG A 15 -14.92 4.16 -1.04
CA ARG A 15 -13.89 3.67 -0.10
C ARG A 15 -13.75 2.16 -0.19
N ALA A 16 -14.87 1.42 -0.14
CA ALA A 16 -14.86 -0.03 -0.27
C ALA A 16 -14.24 -0.51 -1.59
N VAL A 17 -14.58 0.14 -2.71
CA VAL A 17 -14.00 -0.18 -4.03
C VAL A 17 -12.49 0.13 -4.06
N SER A 18 -12.07 1.26 -3.49
CA SER A 18 -10.66 1.66 -3.42
C SER A 18 -9.83 0.65 -2.61
N GLU A 19 -10.36 0.21 -1.47
CA GLU A 19 -9.72 -0.81 -0.61
C GLU A 19 -9.57 -2.15 -1.31
N ALA A 20 -10.63 -2.62 -1.98
CA ALA A 20 -10.58 -3.86 -2.76
C ALA A 20 -9.52 -3.83 -3.87
N ILE A 21 -9.43 -2.71 -4.60
CA ILE A 21 -8.39 -2.53 -5.64
C ILE A 21 -6.99 -2.49 -5.03
N LYS A 22 -6.81 -1.83 -3.89
CA LYS A 22 -5.51 -1.77 -3.18
C LYS A 22 -5.07 -3.16 -2.75
N GLU A 23 -5.98 -3.97 -2.21
CA GLU A 23 -5.72 -5.34 -1.79
C GLU A 23 -5.31 -6.22 -2.98
N GLU A 24 -6.07 -6.21 -4.06
CA GLU A 24 -5.77 -6.98 -5.27
C GLU A 24 -4.38 -6.62 -5.84
N ARG A 25 -4.06 -5.32 -5.86
CA ARG A 25 -2.77 -4.82 -6.34
C ARG A 25 -1.62 -5.27 -5.44
N MET A 26 -1.79 -5.26 -4.11
CA MET A 26 -0.77 -5.75 -3.17
C MET A 26 -0.53 -7.24 -3.37
N ASN A 27 -1.58 -8.03 -3.53
CA ASN A 27 -1.48 -9.46 -3.82
C ASN A 27 -0.72 -9.72 -5.13
N LEU A 28 -0.99 -8.92 -6.16
CA LEU A 28 -0.23 -8.98 -7.41
C LEU A 28 1.24 -8.65 -7.20
N TYR A 29 1.58 -7.58 -6.47
CA TYR A 29 2.98 -7.26 -6.18
C TYR A 29 3.69 -8.39 -5.46
N PHE A 30 3.08 -8.97 -4.42
CA PHE A 30 3.66 -10.11 -3.72
C PHE A 30 3.85 -11.33 -4.64
N SER A 31 2.93 -11.58 -5.56
CA SER A 31 3.06 -12.69 -6.52
C SER A 31 4.18 -12.50 -7.55
N LEU A 32 4.63 -11.26 -7.78
CA LEU A 32 5.67 -10.92 -8.74
C LEU A 32 7.05 -10.81 -8.10
N LEU A 33 7.14 -10.77 -6.76
CA LEU A 33 8.42 -10.72 -6.07
C LEU A 33 9.08 -12.11 -6.14
N PRO A 34 10.33 -12.20 -6.62
CA PRO A 34 11.07 -13.45 -6.57
C PRO A 34 11.34 -13.83 -5.12
N GLU A 35 11.17 -15.12 -4.81
CA GLU A 35 11.73 -15.67 -3.57
C GLU A 35 13.25 -15.63 -3.68
N VAL A 36 13.88 -15.06 -2.66
CA VAL A 36 15.34 -14.98 -2.54
C VAL A 36 15.74 -15.55 -1.20
N ASP A 37 16.83 -16.31 -1.16
CA ASP A 37 17.38 -16.84 0.08
C ASP A 37 18.26 -15.81 0.82
N ASP A 38 18.70 -16.17 2.03
CA ASP A 38 19.51 -15.29 2.88
C ASP A 38 20.90 -14.98 2.29
N GLU A 39 21.45 -15.86 1.44
CA GLU A 39 22.74 -15.64 0.78
C GLU A 39 22.56 -14.68 -0.41
N GLU A 40 21.56 -14.91 -1.24
CA GLU A 40 21.18 -14.03 -2.35
C GLU A 40 20.82 -12.62 -1.84
N MET A 41 20.10 -12.51 -0.72
CA MET A 41 19.79 -11.22 -0.12
C MET A 41 21.05 -10.47 0.33
N LYS A 42 22.04 -11.17 0.90
CA LYS A 42 23.34 -10.54 1.26
C LYS A 42 24.08 -10.05 0.03
N ASP A 43 24.07 -10.81 -1.05
CA ASP A 43 24.70 -10.44 -2.31
C ASP A 43 24.03 -9.20 -2.90
N ILE A 44 22.70 -9.14 -2.93
CA ILE A 44 21.93 -7.97 -3.37
C ILE A 44 22.32 -6.74 -2.54
N ILE A 45 22.30 -6.84 -1.21
CA ILE A 45 22.66 -5.74 -0.30
C ILE A 45 24.10 -5.28 -0.53
N SER A 46 25.03 -6.22 -0.79
CA SER A 46 26.43 -5.89 -1.03
C SER A 46 26.65 -5.10 -2.32
N GLN A 47 25.87 -5.39 -3.36
CA GLN A 47 26.00 -4.77 -4.69
C GLN A 47 25.19 -3.47 -4.82
N GLN A 48 23.98 -3.45 -4.27
CA GLN A 48 23.01 -2.37 -4.45
C GLN A 48 22.90 -1.46 -3.22
N GLY A 49 23.56 -1.82 -2.12
CA GLY A 49 23.38 -1.19 -0.81
C GLY A 49 22.19 -1.77 -0.05
N GLY A 50 22.21 -1.61 1.26
CA GLY A 50 21.07 -1.95 2.10
C GLY A 50 19.91 -0.98 1.87
N PRO A 51 18.67 -1.37 2.21
CA PRO A 51 17.54 -0.45 2.19
C PRO A 51 17.90 0.80 2.99
N GLN A 52 17.80 1.97 2.34
CA GLN A 52 18.04 3.24 3.03
C GLN A 52 17.01 3.38 4.15
N LYS A 53 17.48 3.72 5.36
CA LYS A 53 16.63 4.16 6.49
C LYS A 53 16.03 5.54 6.24
N ASN A 54 15.67 5.87 5.01
CA ASN A 54 14.79 7.01 4.81
C ASN A 54 13.46 6.54 5.40
N ASN A 55 13.08 7.16 6.53
CA ASN A 55 11.77 7.05 7.17
C ASN A 55 10.68 7.66 6.25
N GLU A 56 10.72 7.32 4.97
CA GLU A 56 9.81 7.72 3.90
C GLU A 56 8.91 6.54 3.48
N TYR A 57 8.83 5.48 4.31
CA TYR A 57 7.50 4.99 4.59
C TYR A 57 6.82 6.13 5.39
N GLU A 58 6.37 7.17 4.67
CA GLU A 58 5.15 7.84 5.08
C GLU A 58 4.19 6.71 5.36
N ASP A 59 3.92 6.52 6.65
CA ASP A 59 3.02 5.51 7.15
C ASP A 59 1.80 5.56 6.23
N LEU A 60 1.52 4.51 5.45
CA LEU A 60 0.40 4.56 4.50
C LEU A 60 -0.92 4.86 5.23
N ASN A 61 -0.95 4.68 6.55
CA ASN A 61 -2.01 5.12 7.44
C ASN A 61 -2.04 6.66 7.63
N SER A 62 -0.88 7.33 7.67
CA SER A 62 -0.79 8.80 7.76
C SER A 62 -1.35 9.54 6.53
N LEU A 63 -1.28 8.93 5.34
CA LEU A 63 -1.92 9.45 4.13
C LEU A 63 -3.45 9.26 4.13
N ILE A 64 -3.95 8.23 4.82
CA ILE A 64 -5.39 7.97 4.99
C ILE A 64 -6.00 8.95 5.99
N ASP A 65 -5.25 9.34 7.02
CA ASP A 65 -5.69 10.32 8.02
C ASP A 65 -5.65 11.78 7.50
N ALA A 66 -4.81 12.08 6.51
CA ALA A 66 -4.73 13.39 5.87
C ALA A 66 -5.88 13.70 4.88
N GLU A 67 -6.66 12.69 4.48
CA GLU A 67 -7.81 12.80 3.55
C GLU A 67 -9.19 12.87 4.26
N ASN A 68 -9.24 12.96 5.60
CA ASN A 68 -10.49 13.13 6.37
C ASN A 68 -10.68 14.55 6.89
#